data_AF-A0AAN8PST0-F1
#
_entry.id   AF-A0AAN8PST0-F1
#
_cell.length_a   1.000
_cell.length_b   1.000
_cell.length_c   1.000
_cell.angle_alpha   90.00
_cell.angle_beta   90.00
_cell.angle_gamma   90.00
#
_symmetry.space_group_name_H-M   'P 1'
#
loop_
_entity.id
_entity.type
_entity.pdbx_description
1 polymer ?
#
loop_
_entity_poly.entity_id
_entity_poly.type
_entity_poly.pdbx_seq_one_letter_code
_entity_poly.pdbx_strand_id
1 'polypeptide(L)'
;MAASANERNRGPMNDLDYYVIQKNMEYLCVQLRTSDVIISNMFSEHILNSEDREKIENKMEKSKRKGIETALTCLMESGGVNAFDPFIECLYKSGFDHVAEKLKRDRKKKNLQDDD
;
A
#
# COMPACT_ATOMS: atom_id res chain seq x y z
N MET A 1 -21.09 1.27 16.63
CA MET A 1 -19.75 0.91 16.12
C MET A 1 -19.19 2.15 15.46
N ALA A 2 -18.11 2.73 16.00
CA ALA A 2 -17.49 3.90 15.38
C ALA A 2 -16.63 3.43 14.21
N ALA A 3 -16.91 3.93 13.01
CA ALA A 3 -16.03 3.78 11.88
C ALA A 3 -14.63 4.29 12.27
N SER A 4 -13.60 3.50 12.01
CA SER A 4 -12.21 3.91 12.21
C SER A 4 -11.96 5.23 11.45
N ALA A 5 -11.11 6.12 11.96
CA ALA A 5 -10.78 7.38 11.29
C ALA A 5 -10.33 7.20 9.83
N ASN A 6 -9.80 6.01 9.49
CA ASN A 6 -9.44 5.63 8.12
C ASN A 6 -10.64 5.38 7.20
N GLU A 7 -11.76 4.87 7.71
CA GLU A 7 -12.96 4.61 6.89
C GLU A 7 -13.66 5.89 6.43
N ARG A 8 -13.48 6.99 7.18
CA ARG A 8 -14.02 8.31 6.85
C ARG A 8 -13.21 9.08 5.79
N ASN A 9 -11.98 8.63 5.54
CA ASN A 9 -11.05 9.25 4.57
C ASN A 9 -10.81 8.32 3.37
N ARG A 10 -11.76 7.45 3.03
CA ARG A 10 -11.64 6.60 1.84
C ARG A 10 -11.66 7.40 0.55
N GLY A 11 -10.93 6.90 -0.43
CA GLY A 11 -10.77 7.52 -1.73
C GLY A 11 -9.35 7.29 -2.26
N PRO A 12 -9.03 7.87 -3.43
CA PRO A 12 -7.69 7.76 -3.98
C PRO A 12 -6.68 8.47 -3.08
N MET A 13 -5.46 7.94 -3.08
CA MET A 13 -4.30 8.65 -2.56
C MET A 13 -4.08 9.97 -3.30
N ASN A 14 -3.29 10.88 -2.70
CA ASN A 14 -2.79 12.03 -3.45
C ASN A 14 -1.89 11.58 -4.62
N ASP A 15 -1.80 12.42 -5.66
CA ASP A 15 -1.12 12.09 -6.92
C ASP A 15 0.36 11.74 -6.73
N LEU A 16 1.03 12.40 -5.78
CA LEU A 16 2.43 12.15 -5.45
C LEU A 16 2.63 10.71 -4.92
N ASP A 17 1.86 10.33 -3.91
CA ASP A 17 1.93 9.01 -3.29
C ASP A 17 1.46 7.90 -4.24
N TYR A 18 0.38 8.17 -4.98
CA TYR A 18 -0.11 7.29 -6.04
C TYR A 18 1.01 7.00 -7.05
N TYR A 19 1.65 8.05 -7.57
CA TYR A 19 2.74 7.92 -8.53
C TYR A 19 3.92 7.13 -7.96
N VAL A 20 4.30 7.36 -6.71
CA VAL A 20 5.43 6.66 -6.07
C VAL A 20 5.16 5.16 -5.96
N ILE A 21 3.95 4.75 -5.57
CA ILE A 21 3.57 3.34 -5.51
C ILE A 21 3.50 2.74 -6.92
N GLN A 22 2.83 3.42 -7.86
CA GLN A 22 2.68 2.97 -9.24
C GLN A 22 4.03 2.76 -9.92
N LYS A 23 4.95 3.72 -9.80
CA LYS A 23 6.31 3.64 -10.37
C LYS A 23 7.11 2.46 -9.80
N ASN A 24 6.86 2.10 -8.55
CA ASN A 24 7.55 1.02 -7.86
C ASN A 24 6.80 -0.32 -7.88
N MET A 25 5.69 -0.43 -8.63
CA MET A 25 4.78 -1.58 -8.59
C MET A 25 5.50 -2.93 -8.79
N GLU A 26 6.36 -3.03 -9.80
CA GLU A 26 7.09 -4.28 -10.07
C GLU A 26 8.05 -4.64 -8.94
N TYR A 27 8.80 -3.67 -8.44
CA TYR A 27 9.71 -3.86 -7.31
C TYR A 27 8.95 -4.32 -6.06
N LEU A 28 7.83 -3.65 -5.74
CA LEU A 28 6.99 -3.99 -4.60
C LEU A 28 6.43 -5.41 -4.73
N CYS A 29 5.92 -5.77 -5.90
CA CYS A 29 5.42 -7.12 -6.15
C CYS A 29 6.48 -8.20 -5.93
N VAL A 30 7.76 -7.95 -6.28
CA VAL A 30 8.85 -8.90 -6.05
C VAL A 30 9.19 -9.01 -4.58
N GLN A 31 9.36 -7.87 -3.90
CA GLN A 31 9.79 -7.85 -2.49
C GLN A 31 8.72 -8.40 -1.56
N LEU A 32 7.47 -7.98 -1.73
CA LEU A 32 6.36 -8.37 -0.86
C LEU A 32 5.92 -9.82 -1.08
N ARG A 33 6.27 -10.45 -2.22
CA ARG A 33 5.99 -11.89 -2.45
C ARG A 33 6.68 -12.81 -1.45
N THR A 34 7.70 -12.31 -0.77
CA THR A 34 8.48 -13.10 0.19
C THR A 34 7.73 -13.34 1.51
N SER A 35 6.65 -12.59 1.81
CA SER A 35 5.90 -12.74 3.06
C SER A 35 4.40 -12.47 2.88
N ASP A 36 3.55 -13.28 3.51
CA ASP A 36 2.10 -13.05 3.57
C ASP A 36 1.70 -12.13 4.73
N VAL A 37 2.63 -11.84 5.64
CA VAL A 37 2.40 -11.02 6.85
C VAL A 37 1.98 -9.60 6.48
N ILE A 38 2.53 -9.03 5.41
CA ILE A 38 2.23 -7.66 5.00
C ILE A 38 0.74 -7.45 4.69
N ILE A 39 0.13 -8.40 3.97
CA ILE A 39 -1.29 -8.31 3.60
C ILE A 39 -2.16 -8.40 4.86
N SER A 40 -1.84 -9.32 5.78
CA SER A 40 -2.54 -9.43 7.06
C SER A 40 -2.44 -8.14 7.88
N ASN A 41 -1.24 -7.56 7.95
CA ASN A 41 -0.99 -6.31 8.67
C ASN A 41 -1.72 -5.13 8.03
N MET A 42 -1.82 -5.06 6.70
CA MET A 42 -2.59 -4.00 6.03
C MET A 42 -4.09 -4.04 6.40
N PHE A 43 -4.67 -5.21 6.63
CA PHE A 43 -6.04 -5.31 7.16
C PHE A 43 -6.12 -4.99 8.65
N SER A 44 -5.16 -5.47 9.45
CA SER A 44 -5.12 -5.23 10.90
C SER A 44 -4.97 -3.74 11.23
N GLU A 45 -4.24 -3.00 10.41
CA GLU A 45 -4.01 -1.56 10.55
C GLU A 45 -5.10 -0.72 9.85
N HIS A 46 -6.19 -1.37 9.40
CA HIS A 46 -7.31 -0.73 8.69
C HIS A 46 -6.90 0.09 7.46
N ILE A 47 -5.80 -0.27 6.80
CA ILE A 47 -5.34 0.33 5.55
C ILE A 47 -6.22 -0.17 4.39
N LEU A 48 -6.60 -1.45 4.44
CA LEU A 48 -7.55 -2.10 3.53
C LEU A 48 -8.81 -2.53 4.31
N ASN A 49 -9.99 -2.58 3.69
CA ASN A 49 -11.22 -3.09 4.34
C ASN A 49 -11.55 -4.53 3.95
N SER A 50 -12.65 -5.02 4.50
CA SER A 50 -13.28 -6.29 4.15
C SER A 50 -13.67 -6.42 2.67
N GLU A 51 -14.04 -5.32 1.99
CA GLU A 51 -14.38 -5.38 0.55
C GLU A 51 -13.12 -5.59 -0.31
N ASP A 52 -12.00 -4.97 0.07
CA ASP A 52 -10.70 -5.18 -0.54
C ASP A 52 -10.21 -6.62 -0.28
N ARG A 53 -10.49 -7.15 0.92
CA ARG A 53 -10.08 -8.50 1.34
C ARG A 53 -10.54 -9.58 0.38
N GLU A 54 -11.83 -9.63 0.05
CA GLU A 54 -12.37 -10.66 -0.83
C GLU A 54 -11.69 -10.61 -2.21
N LYS A 55 -11.47 -9.41 -2.76
CA LYS A 55 -10.79 -9.23 -4.06
C LYS A 55 -9.35 -9.74 -4.01
N ILE A 56 -8.63 -9.44 -2.94
CA ILE A 56 -7.23 -9.80 -2.75
C ILE A 56 -7.07 -11.30 -2.53
N GLU A 57 -7.86 -11.90 -1.64
CA GLU A 57 -7.83 -13.34 -1.34
C GLU A 57 -8.11 -14.17 -2.60
N ASN A 58 -9.14 -13.82 -3.36
CA ASN A 58 -9.46 -14.46 -4.65
C ASN A 58 -8.30 -14.42 -5.68
N LYS A 59 -7.47 -13.37 -5.64
CA LYS A 59 -6.30 -13.22 -6.53
C LYS A 59 -5.07 -13.94 -5.97
N MET A 60 -4.88 -13.91 -4.65
CA MET A 60 -3.80 -14.59 -3.94
C MET A 60 -3.85 -16.11 -4.17
N GLU A 61 -5.04 -16.71 -4.15
CA GLU A 61 -5.25 -18.14 -4.44
C GLU A 61 -4.70 -18.56 -5.81
N LYS A 62 -4.78 -17.66 -6.80
CA LYS A 62 -4.34 -17.92 -8.17
C LYS A 62 -2.88 -17.56 -8.39
N SER A 63 -2.44 -16.45 -7.81
CA SER A 63 -1.08 -15.95 -7.94
C SER A 63 -0.80 -14.93 -6.86
N LYS A 64 0.16 -15.26 -5.99
CA LYS A 64 0.64 -14.36 -4.93
C LYS A 64 1.04 -12.97 -5.48
N ARG A 65 1.67 -12.93 -6.66
CA ARG A 65 1.99 -11.66 -7.34
C ARG A 65 0.73 -10.85 -7.65
N LYS A 66 -0.28 -11.46 -8.26
CA LYS A 66 -1.54 -10.76 -8.61
C LYS A 66 -2.30 -10.30 -7.37
N GLY A 67 -2.26 -11.08 -6.29
CA GLY A 67 -2.86 -10.68 -5.02
C GLY A 67 -2.19 -9.44 -4.42
N ILE A 68 -0.85 -9.40 -4.41
CA ILE A 68 -0.09 -8.22 -3.97
C ILE A 68 -0.36 -7.00 -4.86
N GLU A 69 -0.32 -7.19 -6.17
CA GLU A 69 -0.64 -6.13 -7.14
C GLU A 69 -2.04 -5.57 -6.88
N THR A 70 -3.03 -6.44 -6.66
CA THR A 70 -4.40 -6.05 -6.31
C THR A 70 -4.45 -5.29 -4.98
N ALA A 71 -3.69 -5.72 -3.98
CA ALA A 71 -3.62 -5.03 -2.69
C ALA A 71 -3.02 -3.62 -2.81
N LEU A 72 -1.97 -3.46 -3.63
CA LEU A 72 -1.36 -2.16 -3.90
C LEU A 72 -2.29 -1.26 -4.72
N THR A 73 -3.05 -1.81 -5.67
CA THR A 73 -4.09 -1.07 -6.39
C THR A 73 -5.19 -0.61 -5.45
N CYS A 74 -5.73 -1.49 -4.59
CA CYS A 74 -6.70 -1.11 -3.56
C CYS A 74 -6.14 -0.01 -2.66
N LEU A 75 -4.91 -0.15 -2.18
CA LEU A 75 -4.24 0.88 -1.38
C LEU A 75 -4.24 2.26 -2.08
N MET A 76 -3.88 2.30 -3.36
CA MET A 76 -3.83 3.55 -4.14
C MET A 76 -5.21 4.15 -4.42
N GLU A 77 -6.22 3.32 -4.69
CA GLU A 77 -7.55 3.77 -5.14
C GLU A 77 -8.56 3.98 -4.00
N SER A 78 -8.40 3.25 -2.90
CA SER A 78 -9.38 3.22 -1.79
C SER A 78 -8.78 3.44 -0.41
N GLY A 79 -7.45 3.45 -0.27
CA GLY A 79 -6.76 3.62 1.02
C GLY A 79 -6.95 5.01 1.64
N GLY A 80 -7.20 6.03 0.82
CA GLY A 80 -7.37 7.41 1.27
C GLY A 80 -6.15 8.30 1.05
N VAL A 81 -6.35 9.61 1.13
CA VAL A 81 -5.35 10.65 0.79
C VAL A 81 -4.02 10.47 1.54
N ASN A 82 -4.07 9.95 2.77
CA ASN A 82 -2.92 9.80 3.66
C ASN A 82 -2.52 8.34 3.91
N ALA A 83 -3.01 7.37 3.12
CA ALA A 83 -2.73 5.95 3.37
C ALA A 83 -1.28 5.53 3.10
N PHE A 84 -0.46 6.40 2.50
CA PHE A 84 0.94 6.11 2.24
C PHE A 84 1.73 5.97 3.54
N ASP A 85 1.58 6.89 4.49
CA ASP A 85 2.35 6.86 5.74
C ASP A 85 1.99 5.61 6.60
N PRO A 86 0.71 5.25 6.82
CA PRO A 86 0.34 3.98 7.44
C PRO A 86 0.87 2.76 6.69
N PHE A 87 0.92 2.79 5.35
CA PHE A 87 1.52 1.72 4.57
C PHE A 87 3.03 1.60 4.81
N ILE A 88 3.74 2.72 4.90
CA ILE A 88 5.16 2.76 5.27
C ILE A 88 5.37 2.18 6.68
N GLU A 89 4.55 2.55 7.66
CA GLU A 89 4.61 1.97 9.01
C GLU A 89 4.34 0.46 9.00
N CYS A 90 3.38 0.01 8.20
CA CYS A 90 3.07 -1.40 8.00
C CYS A 90 4.25 -2.18 7.41
N LEU A 91 5.01 -1.59 6.48
CA LEU A 91 6.24 -2.17 5.93
C LEU A 91 7.32 -2.34 7.00
N TYR A 92 7.56 -1.33 7.85
CA TYR A 92 8.51 -1.45 8.97
C TYR A 92 8.08 -2.54 9.96
N LYS A 93 6.81 -2.55 10.38
CA LYS A 93 6.26 -3.58 11.28
C LYS A 93 6.39 -5.00 10.71
N SER A 94 6.41 -5.12 9.39
CA SER A 94 6.51 -6.40 8.68
C SER A 94 7.95 -6.79 8.32
N GLY A 95 8.96 -6.01 8.75
CA GLY A 95 10.38 -6.28 8.49
C GLY A 95 10.85 -5.93 7.07
N PHE A 96 10.10 -5.07 6.36
CA PHE A 96 10.43 -4.59 5.02
C PHE A 96 11.06 -3.20 5.07
N ASP A 97 12.00 -2.96 6.00
CA ASP A 97 12.63 -1.66 6.22
C ASP A 97 13.28 -1.11 4.95
N HIS A 98 13.96 -1.97 4.18
CA HIS A 98 14.60 -1.59 2.91
C HIS A 98 13.61 -1.14 1.84
N VAL A 99 12.39 -1.71 1.84
CA VAL A 99 11.30 -1.30 0.94
C VAL A 99 10.76 0.05 1.39
N ALA A 100 10.48 0.20 2.68
CA ALA A 100 9.97 1.44 3.26
C ALA A 100 10.92 2.62 3.00
N GLU A 101 12.21 2.45 3.28
CA GLU A 101 13.24 3.47 3.03
C GLU A 101 13.36 3.85 1.55
N LYS A 102 13.25 2.88 0.65
CA LYS A 102 13.25 3.15 -0.80
C LYS A 102 12.04 4.00 -1.20
N LEU A 103 10.84 3.65 -0.74
CA LEU A 103 9.62 4.41 -1.07
C LEU A 103 9.67 5.83 -0.52
N LYS A 104 10.12 6.04 0.74
CA LYS A 104 10.30 7.38 1.32
C LYS A 104 11.29 8.22 0.52
N ARG A 105 12.40 7.61 0.08
CA ARG A 105 13.39 8.28 -0.77
C ARG A 105 12.79 8.69 -2.11
N ASP A 106 12.01 7.82 -2.73
CA ASP A 106 11.38 8.11 -4.02
C ASP A 106 10.29 9.18 -3.90
N ARG A 107 9.50 9.19 -2.81
CA ARG A 107 8.56 10.28 -2.49
C ARG A 107 9.27 11.61 -2.36
N LYS A 108 10.35 11.66 -1.57
CA LYS A 108 11.16 12.88 -1.39
C LYS A 108 11.73 13.38 -2.71
N LYS A 109 12.22 12.48 -3.57
CA LYS A 109 12.75 12.84 -4.89
C LYS A 109 11.68 13.43 -5.79
N LYS A 110 10.48 12.84 -5.83
CA LYS A 110 9.39 13.34 -6.67
C LYS A 110 8.89 14.71 -6.18
N ASN A 111 8.76 14.89 -4.86
CA ASN A 111 8.38 16.19 -4.30
C ASN A 111 9.36 17.31 -4.68
N LEU A 112 10.66 17.02 -4.75
CA LEU A 112 11.69 18.00 -5.17
C LEU A 112 11.70 18.29 -6.68
N GLN A 113 11.07 17.44 -7.50
CA GLN A 113 11.02 17.62 -8.97
C GLN A 113 9.82 18.45 -9.42
N ASP A 114 8.84 18.66 -8.55
CA ASP A 114 7.62 19.44 -8.85
C ASP A 114 7.75 20.91 -8.40
N ASP A 115 8.89 21.29 -7.80
CA ASP A 115 9.23 22.65 -7.34
C ASP A 115 10.13 23.44 -8.33
N ASP A 116 10.50 22.84 -9.47
CA ASP A 116 11.29 23.45 -10.58
C ASP A 116 10.40 23.69 -11.83
#